data_AF-A0A9Q4GJB6-F1
#
_entry.id   AF-A0A9Q4GJB6-F1
#
_cell.length_a   1.000
_cell.length_b   1.000
_cell.length_c   1.000
_cell.angle_alpha   90.00
_cell.angle_beta   90.00
_cell.angle_gamma   90.00
#
_symmetry.space_group_name_H-M   'P 1'
#
loop_
_entity.id
_entity.type
_entity.pdbx_description
1 polymer ?
#
loop_
_entity_poly.entity_id
_entity_poly.type
_entity_poly.pdbx_seq_one_letter_code
_entity_poly.pdbx_strand_id
1 'polypeptide(L)' 'MSQSIRREDTAEGVTVIDERTGEKVTAETYVEALEELAQHLSNLATLNRLFDDVQKRFDETGTTEDDVEEAIEWARDR' A
#
# COMPACT_ATOMS: atom_id res chain seq x y z
N MET A 1 -2.82 2.23 20.49
CA MET A 1 -1.72 2.56 19.55
C MET A 1 -1.87 4.02 19.19
N SER A 2 -0.86 4.86 19.47
CA SER A 2 -0.92 6.27 19.12
C SER A 2 -0.55 6.41 17.64
N GLN A 3 -1.46 6.91 16.80
CA GLN A 3 -1.10 7.31 15.44
C GLN A 3 -0.26 8.58 15.54
N SER A 4 1.01 8.49 15.17
CA SER A 4 1.90 9.66 15.08
C SER A 4 1.72 10.31 13.71
N ILE A 5 0.70 11.16 13.59
CA ILE A 5 0.52 12.01 12.42
C ILE A 5 1.23 13.33 12.66
N ARG A 6 2.15 13.68 11.76
CA ARG A 6 2.85 14.97 11.77
C ARG A 6 2.19 15.91 10.75
N ARG A 7 1.90 17.12 11.20
CA ARG A 7 1.37 18.21 10.35
C ARG A 7 2.50 19.17 9.99
N GLU A 8 2.52 19.59 8.73
CA GLU A 8 3.39 20.65 8.22
C GLU A 8 2.53 21.66 7.43
N ASP A 9 2.64 22.94 7.75
CA ASP A 9 1.98 24.00 6.96
C ASP A 9 2.91 24.42 5.81
N THR A 10 2.35 24.48 4.60
CA THR A 10 3.09 24.79 3.37
C THR A 10 2.47 25.98 2.65
N ALA A 11 3.14 26.49 1.62
CA ALA A 11 2.57 27.54 0.77
C ALA A 11 1.35 27.07 -0.05
N GLU A 12 1.21 25.77 -0.25
CA GLU A 12 0.17 25.12 -1.07
C GLU A 12 -1.00 24.58 -0.25
N GLY A 13 -0.92 24.62 1.10
CA GLY A 13 -1.93 24.08 2.01
C GLY A 13 -1.31 23.39 3.22
N VAL A 14 -1.98 22.36 3.73
CA VAL A 14 -1.54 21.57 4.87
C VAL A 14 -1.09 20.18 4.41
N THR A 15 0.13 19.81 4.78
CA THR A 15 0.67 18.46 4.59
C THR A 15 0.51 17.65 5.87
N VAL A 16 -0.03 16.44 5.75
CA VAL A 16 -0.07 15.44 6.82
C VAL A 16 0.79 14.25 6.46
N ILE A 17 1.51 13.74 7.45
CA ILE A 17 2.51 12.68 7.29
C ILE A 17 2.22 11.59 8.31
N ASP A 18 1.93 10.36 7.86
CA ASP A 18 1.91 9.19 8.75
C ASP A 18 3.35 8.75 9.01
N GLU A 19 3.87 8.98 10.21
CA GLU A 19 5.27 8.65 10.53
C GLU A 19 5.56 7.14 10.50
N ARG A 20 4.52 6.31 10.58
CA ARG A 20 4.64 4.85 10.55
C ARG A 20 4.91 4.33 9.13
N THR A 21 4.24 4.89 8.12
CA THR A 21 4.37 4.44 6.73
C THR A 21 5.24 5.37 5.89
N GLY A 22 5.44 6.60 6.34
CA GLY A 22 6.08 7.66 5.56
C GLY A 22 5.17 8.29 4.51
N GLU A 23 3.89 7.89 4.44
CA GLU A 23 2.90 8.46 3.51
C GLU A 23 2.67 9.95 3.82
N LYS A 24 2.60 10.75 2.76
CA LYS A 24 2.42 12.21 2.85
C LYS A 24 1.30 12.65 1.91
N VAL A 25 0.42 13.49 2.43
CA VAL A 25 -0.69 14.05 1.66
C VAL A 25 -0.78 15.54 1.92
N THR A 26 -0.94 16.33 0.86
CA THR A 26 -1.12 17.79 0.94
C THR A 26 -2.49 18.16 0.40
N ALA A 27 -3.27 18.92 1.17
CA ALA A 27 -4.56 19.46 0.76
C ALA A 27 -4.75 20.89 1.26
N GLU A 28 -5.81 21.58 0.81
CA GLU A 28 -6.09 22.96 1.23
C GLU A 28 -6.30 23.07 2.74
N THR A 29 -7.00 22.10 3.32
CA THR A 29 -7.25 22.03 4.76
C THR A 29 -6.63 20.80 5.41
N TYR A 30 -6.36 20.90 6.72
CA TYR A 30 -5.90 19.76 7.52
C TYR A 30 -6.89 18.58 7.51
N VAL A 31 -8.20 18.87 7.45
CA VAL A 31 -9.23 17.82 7.47
C VAL A 31 -9.23 17.05 6.16
N GLU A 32 -9.20 17.72 5.02
CA GLU A 32 -9.10 17.08 3.71
C GLU A 32 -7.83 16.23 3.61
N ALA A 33 -6.70 16.78 4.06
CA ALA A 33 -5.43 16.06 4.05
C ALA A 33 -5.50 14.78 4.90
N LEU A 34 -6.19 14.80 6.05
CA LEU A 34 -6.43 13.62 6.89
C LEU A 34 -7.38 12.61 6.26
N GLU A 35 -8.46 13.06 5.61
CA GLU A 35 -9.42 12.20 4.93
C GLU A 35 -8.76 11.44 3.77
N GLU A 36 -7.97 12.15 2.97
CA GLU A 36 -7.19 11.56 1.88
C GLU A 36 -6.11 10.59 2.40
N LEU A 37 -5.37 10.96 3.45
CA LEU A 37 -4.40 10.06 4.09
C LEU A 37 -5.09 8.79 4.62
N ALA A 38 -6.26 8.91 5.25
CA ALA A 38 -7.02 7.76 5.74
C ALA A 38 -7.45 6.84 4.57
N GLN A 39 -7.88 7.41 3.45
CA GLN A 39 -8.23 6.64 2.26
C GLN A 39 -7.01 5.91 1.68
N HIS A 40 -5.85 6.57 1.60
CA HIS A 40 -4.59 5.96 1.16
C HIS A 40 -4.21 4.77 2.04
N LEU A 41 -4.23 4.94 3.36
CA LEU A 41 -3.90 3.89 4.32
C LEU A 41 -4.90 2.72 4.25
N SER A 42 -6.18 2.99 4.02
CA SER A 42 -7.21 1.96 3.83
C SER A 42 -6.96 1.12 2.56
N ASN A 43 -6.57 1.79 1.47
CA ASN A 43 -6.21 1.12 0.21
C ASN A 43 -4.96 0.25 0.40
N LEU A 44 -3.92 0.76 1.06
CA LEU A 44 -2.73 -0.01 1.41
C LEU A 44 -3.03 -1.24 2.27
N ALA A 45 -3.90 -1.10 3.28
CA ALA A 45 -4.33 -2.22 4.10
C ALA A 45 -5.08 -3.29 3.30
N THR A 46 -5.89 -2.87 2.32
CA THR A 46 -6.57 -3.78 1.40
C THR A 46 -5.59 -4.52 0.51
N LEU A 47 -4.59 -3.82 -0.04
CA LEU A 47 -3.53 -4.42 -0.86
C LEU A 47 -2.70 -5.44 -0.06
N ASN A 48 -2.33 -5.12 1.18
CA ASN A 48 -1.60 -6.06 2.04
C ASN A 48 -2.38 -7.35 2.28
N ARG A 49 -3.68 -7.26 2.57
CA ARG A 49 -4.53 -8.46 2.72
C ARG A 49 -4.58 -9.29 1.44
N LEU A 50 -4.67 -8.62 0.29
CA LEU A 50 -4.71 -9.28 -1.00
C LEU A 50 -3.38 -10.00 -1.30
N PHE A 51 -2.26 -9.39 -0.93
CA PHE A 51 -0.94 -10.01 -1.01
C PHE A 51 -0.83 -11.23 -0.09
N ASP A 52 -1.26 -11.11 1.18
CA ASP A 52 -1.27 -12.21 2.14
C ASP A 52 -2.13 -13.39 1.64
N ASP A 53 -3.32 -13.11 1.09
CA ASP A 53 -4.21 -14.11 0.52
C ASP A 53 -3.60 -14.80 -0.72
N VAL A 54 -2.90 -14.04 -1.56
CA VAL A 54 -2.19 -14.59 -2.73
C VAL A 54 -1.04 -15.48 -2.29
N GLN A 55 -0.19 -15.00 -1.38
CA GLN A 55 0.93 -15.77 -0.85
C GLN A 55 0.45 -17.06 -0.19
N LYS A 56 -0.59 -16.98 0.64
CA LYS A 56 -1.21 -18.15 1.26
C LYS A 56 -1.68 -19.17 0.22
N ARG A 57 -2.26 -18.73 -0.90
CA ARG A 57 -2.68 -19.64 -1.97
C ARG A 57 -1.49 -20.33 -2.63
N PHE A 58 -0.40 -19.61 -2.89
CA PHE A 58 0.84 -20.22 -3.41
C PHE A 58 1.39 -21.27 -2.46
N ASP A 59 1.42 -20.98 -1.15
CA ASP A 59 1.84 -21.93 -0.11
C ASP A 59 0.92 -23.16 -0.06
N GLU A 60 -0.41 -22.96 -0.15
CA GLU A 60 -1.41 -24.03 -0.12
C GLU A 60 -1.40 -24.91 -1.37
N THR A 61 -1.10 -24.35 -2.55
CA THR A 61 -1.00 -25.11 -3.80
C THR A 61 0.36 -25.79 -3.97
N GLY A 62 1.32 -25.51 -3.09
CA GLY A 62 2.70 -25.97 -3.21
C GLY A 62 3.39 -25.41 -4.45
N THR A 63 2.89 -24.29 -4.99
CA THR A 63 3.43 -23.64 -6.18
C THR A 63 4.67 -22.88 -5.79
N THR A 64 5.79 -23.30 -6.36
CA THR A 64 7.12 -22.74 -6.11
C THR A 64 7.45 -21.63 -7.11
N GLU A 65 8.53 -20.89 -6.82
CA GLU A 65 9.08 -19.89 -7.75
C GLU A 65 9.42 -20.55 -9.11
N ASP A 66 9.97 -21.76 -9.08
CA ASP A 66 10.29 -22.56 -10.28
C ASP A 66 9.04 -22.86 -11.12
N ASP A 67 7.89 -23.18 -10.49
CA ASP A 67 6.63 -23.45 -11.20
C ASP A 67 6.09 -22.18 -11.91
N VAL A 68 6.29 -21.00 -11.30
CA VAL A 68 5.89 -19.72 -11.89
C VAL A 68 6.82 -19.34 -13.04
N GLU A 69 8.12 -19.57 -12.88
CA GLU A 69 9.13 -19.28 -13.90
C GLU A 69 8.93 -20.17 -15.14
N GLU A 70 8.67 -21.47 -14.95
CA GLU A 70 8.36 -22.42 -16.03
C GLU A 70 7.09 -22.00 -16.81
N ALA A 71 6.05 -21.54 -16.10
CA ALA A 71 4.83 -21.06 -16.74
C ALA A 71 5.05 -19.77 -17.56
N ILE A 72 5.90 -18.86 -17.09
CA ILE A 72 6.26 -17.62 -17.80
C ILE A 72 7.10 -17.93 -19.04
N GLU A 73 8.07 -18.84 -18.94
CA GLU A 73 8.87 -19.28 -20.09
C GLU A 73 7.98 -19.95 -21.15
N TRP A 74 7.11 -20.86 -20.76
CA TRP A 74 6.15 -21.50 -21.67
C TRP A 74 5.25 -20.48 -22.39
N ALA A 75 4.82 -19.43 -21.69
CA ALA A 75 4.00 -18.37 -22.27
C ALA A 75 4.78 -17.44 -23.21
N ARG A 76 6.10 -17.31 -23.04
CA ARG A 76 6.98 -16.51 -23.91
C ARG A 76 7.41 -17.24 -25.18
N ASP A 77 7.53 -18.57 -25.13
CA ASP A 77 7.87 -19.42 -26.28
C ASP A 77 6.67 -19.73 -27.20
N ARG A 78 5.54 -19.04 -26.99
CA ARG A 78 4.32 -19.11 -27.81
C ARG A 78 4.12 -17.89 -28.70
#